data_AF-A0A9X6RQ37-F1
#
_entry.id   AF-A0A9X6RQ37-F1
#
_cell.length_a   1.000
_cell.length_b   1.000
_cell.length_c   1.000
_cell.angle_alpha   90.00
_cell.angle_beta   90.00
_cell.angle_gamma   90.00
#
_symmetry.space_group_name_H-M   'P 1'
#
loop_
_entity.id
_entity.type
_entity.pdbx_description
1 polymer ?
#
loop_
_entity_poly.entity_id
_entity_poly.type
_entity_poly.pdbx_seq_one_letter_code
_entity_poly.pdbx_strand_id
1 'polypeptide(L)'
;MSRRKRIQLMKITINGVSVEAKECTKCNEIKPLEEFSRHKDGLGGRVSHCKCCKKIQYQKDKSTIGERHKLYYLKNREIIKQRVKEYRIENKEYVKQQHKLYYEKNKTKLKEYKKQHYIQNKEHYRELSKQQYEQNKLQIKAYKKKHYQENKQRYQELGRIWCIQNKELAREYKNKWKKRNPETVRLHKLRRRAREYTLLDTLTIKEQKEILDHFMGCALTEKREDIHFDHFIPLSVGHGGTILENMVPLCAEVNMSKGNKNPFEWIKTRDDIALEKWDKLVRYLAMLNNMTMEEFETYVYWCFENPNEIEIEESEEDTV
;
A
#
# COMPACT_ATOMS: atom_id res chain seq x y z
N MET A 1 -7.79 -65.56 58.54
CA MET A 1 -7.35 -65.03 57.22
C MET A 1 -7.99 -65.87 56.13
N SER A 2 -8.86 -65.29 55.29
CA SER A 2 -9.50 -66.02 54.18
C SER A 2 -8.43 -66.46 53.17
N ARG A 3 -8.30 -67.78 52.93
CA ARG A 3 -7.40 -68.31 51.90
C ARG A 3 -7.87 -67.78 50.55
N ARG A 4 -7.05 -66.98 49.86
CA ARG A 4 -7.35 -66.50 48.51
C ARG A 4 -7.59 -67.71 47.59
N LYS A 5 -8.72 -67.72 46.88
CA LYS A 5 -9.07 -68.74 45.88
C LYS A 5 -7.90 -68.91 44.89
N ARG A 6 -7.33 -70.12 44.81
CA ARG A 6 -6.24 -70.44 43.89
C ARG A 6 -6.81 -70.59 42.48
N ILE A 7 -6.45 -69.68 41.58
CA ILE A 7 -6.88 -69.73 40.18
C ILE A 7 -6.07 -70.79 39.45
N GLN A 8 -6.75 -71.61 38.67
CA GLN A 8 -6.17 -72.68 37.87
C GLN A 8 -6.41 -72.42 36.39
N LEU A 9 -5.55 -73.01 35.54
CA LEU A 9 -5.80 -73.09 34.12
C LEU A 9 -6.86 -74.16 33.87
N MET A 10 -7.77 -73.88 32.96
CA MET A 10 -8.82 -74.80 32.55
C MET A 10 -8.99 -74.72 31.03
N LYS A 11 -9.60 -75.75 30.44
CA LYS A 11 -9.94 -75.75 29.01
C LYS A 11 -11.43 -75.45 28.87
N ILE A 12 -11.78 -74.51 28.00
CA ILE A 12 -13.16 -74.20 27.64
C ILE A 12 -13.35 -74.39 26.14
N THR A 13 -14.57 -74.69 25.71
CA THR A 13 -14.90 -74.83 24.29
C THR A 13 -15.46 -73.51 23.77
N ILE A 14 -14.79 -72.91 22.79
CA ILE A 14 -15.25 -71.71 22.07
C ILE A 14 -15.33 -72.07 20.60
N ASN A 15 -16.51 -71.94 19.99
CA ASN A 15 -16.76 -72.27 18.57
C ASN A 15 -16.30 -73.69 18.17
N GLY A 16 -16.51 -74.67 19.04
CA GLY A 16 -16.09 -76.07 18.81
C GLY A 16 -14.60 -76.34 19.04
N VAL A 17 -13.79 -75.34 19.38
CA VAL A 17 -12.34 -75.47 19.64
C VAL A 17 -12.05 -75.39 21.14
N SER A 18 -11.24 -76.32 21.64
CA SER A 18 -10.77 -76.32 23.04
C SER A 18 -9.62 -75.33 23.22
N VAL A 19 -9.82 -74.30 24.05
CA VAL A 19 -8.82 -73.25 24.34
C VAL A 19 -8.52 -73.15 25.83
N GLU A 20 -7.28 -72.79 26.17
CA GLU A 20 -6.90 -72.54 27.56
C GLU A 20 -7.48 -71.22 28.07
N ALA A 21 -8.04 -71.27 29.28
CA ALA A 21 -8.75 -70.19 29.93
C ALA A 21 -8.44 -70.14 31.41
N LYS A 22 -8.74 -68.98 32.01
CA LYS A 22 -8.70 -68.79 33.45
C LYS A 22 -9.73 -67.77 33.90
N GLU A 23 -10.07 -67.87 35.19
CA GLU A 23 -10.95 -66.92 35.85
C GLU A 23 -10.23 -65.57 36.07
N CYS A 24 -10.89 -64.48 35.70
CA CYS A 24 -10.41 -63.13 35.94
C CYS A 24 -10.55 -62.77 37.43
N THR A 25 -9.46 -62.36 38.10
CA THR A 25 -9.48 -61.94 39.52
C THR A 25 -10.31 -60.69 39.84
N LYS A 26 -10.92 -60.05 38.82
CA LYS A 26 -11.63 -58.76 38.96
C LYS A 26 -13.12 -58.87 38.65
N CYS A 27 -13.48 -59.54 37.55
CA CYS A 27 -14.89 -59.77 37.18
C CYS A 27 -15.36 -61.20 37.45
N ASN A 28 -14.47 -62.11 37.89
CA ASN A 28 -14.75 -63.52 38.17
C ASN A 28 -15.30 -64.33 36.98
N GLU A 29 -15.28 -63.77 35.77
CA GLU A 29 -15.62 -64.49 34.54
C GLU A 29 -14.44 -65.35 34.06
N ILE A 30 -14.74 -66.55 33.59
CA ILE A 30 -13.79 -67.44 32.94
C ILE A 30 -13.60 -66.96 31.50
N LYS A 31 -12.37 -66.62 31.11
CA LYS A 31 -12.05 -66.10 29.78
C LYS A 31 -10.85 -66.81 29.18
N PRO A 32 -10.77 -66.92 27.84
CA PRO A 32 -9.59 -67.45 27.17
C PRO A 32 -8.36 -66.58 27.48
N LEU A 33 -7.17 -67.18 27.50
CA LEU A 33 -5.92 -66.50 27.86
C LEU A 33 -5.62 -65.28 26.96
N GLU A 34 -6.12 -65.27 25.73
CA GLU A 34 -6.02 -64.17 24.76
C GLU A 34 -6.60 -62.86 25.29
N GLU A 35 -7.64 -62.95 26.13
CA GLU A 35 -8.32 -61.81 26.75
C GLU A 35 -7.55 -61.20 27.93
N PHE A 36 -6.36 -61.71 28.21
CA PHE A 36 -5.45 -61.21 29.25
C PHE A 36 -4.17 -60.66 28.62
N SER A 37 -3.60 -59.60 29.19
CA SER A 37 -2.29 -59.10 28.76
C SER A 37 -1.17 -60.10 29.09
N ARG A 38 -0.11 -60.12 28.29
CA ARG A 38 1.07 -60.96 28.53
C ARG A 38 1.77 -60.54 29.82
N HIS A 39 2.23 -61.52 30.59
CA HIS A 39 3.07 -61.32 31.78
C HIS A 39 3.95 -62.55 31.98
N LYS A 40 5.27 -62.35 32.00
CA LYS A 40 6.27 -63.42 31.97
C LYS A 40 6.05 -64.43 33.10
N ASP A 41 5.82 -63.94 34.32
CA ASP A 41 5.70 -64.78 35.52
C ASP A 41 4.24 -65.09 35.90
N GLY A 42 3.29 -64.81 35.00
CA GLY A 42 1.87 -65.01 35.24
C GLY A 42 1.43 -66.44 34.92
N LEU A 43 0.39 -66.94 35.60
CA LEU A 43 -0.23 -68.23 35.27
C LEU A 43 -0.69 -68.23 33.79
N GLY A 44 -0.17 -69.18 33.01
CA GLY A 44 -0.37 -69.27 31.55
C GLY A 44 0.30 -68.14 30.75
N GLY A 45 1.34 -67.49 31.30
CA GLY A 45 2.04 -66.36 30.67
C GLY A 45 1.21 -65.07 30.58
N ARG A 46 0.16 -64.95 31.41
CA ARG A 46 -0.79 -63.84 31.37
C ARG A 46 -1.04 -63.22 32.75
N VAL A 47 -1.39 -61.94 32.79
CA VAL A 47 -1.86 -61.25 34.02
C VAL A 47 -3.12 -61.90 34.59
N SER A 48 -3.43 -61.67 35.87
CA SER A 48 -4.57 -62.29 36.56
C SER A 48 -5.95 -61.69 36.23
N HIS A 49 -5.99 -60.49 35.63
CA HIS A 49 -7.22 -59.76 35.31
C HIS A 49 -7.35 -59.53 33.81
N CYS A 50 -8.57 -59.57 33.28
CA CYS A 50 -8.79 -59.44 31.84
C CYS A 50 -8.53 -58.00 31.33
N LYS A 51 -8.31 -57.86 30.01
CA LYS A 51 -8.09 -56.58 29.33
C LYS A 51 -9.25 -55.59 29.55
N CYS A 52 -10.50 -56.09 29.62
CA CYS A 52 -11.66 -55.25 29.90
C CYS A 52 -11.56 -54.60 31.30
N CYS A 53 -11.28 -55.40 32.34
CA CYS A 53 -11.08 -54.87 33.70
C CYS A 53 -9.90 -53.89 33.77
N LYS A 54 -8.81 -54.15 33.02
CA LYS A 54 -7.68 -53.21 32.92
C LYS A 54 -8.10 -51.87 32.29
N LYS A 55 -8.92 -51.90 31.24
CA LYS A 55 -9.43 -50.69 30.57
C LYS A 55 -10.32 -49.87 31.50
N ILE A 56 -11.22 -50.52 32.25
CA ILE A 56 -12.09 -49.86 33.24
C ILE A 56 -11.23 -49.18 34.32
N GLN A 57 -10.22 -49.89 34.85
CA GLN A 57 -9.31 -49.32 35.84
C GLN A 57 -8.54 -48.12 35.28
N TYR A 58 -7.98 -48.23 34.08
CA TYR A 58 -7.27 -47.13 33.43
C TYR A 58 -8.14 -45.88 33.22
N GLN A 59 -9.43 -46.05 32.87
CA GLN A 59 -10.35 -44.92 32.72
C GLN A 59 -10.65 -44.25 34.08
N LYS A 60 -10.81 -45.04 35.14
CA LYS A 60 -10.98 -44.52 36.51
C LYS A 60 -9.75 -43.73 36.98
N ASP A 61 -8.56 -44.17 36.59
CA ASP A 61 -7.29 -43.56 37.01
C ASP A 61 -6.78 -42.47 36.04
N LYS A 62 -7.49 -42.21 34.93
CA LYS A 62 -7.01 -41.37 33.82
C LYS A 62 -6.63 -39.95 34.25
N SER A 63 -7.46 -39.32 35.08
CA SER A 63 -7.20 -37.97 35.61
C SER A 63 -5.96 -37.98 36.52
N THR A 64 -5.89 -38.91 37.46
CA THR A 64 -4.78 -39.06 38.42
C THR A 64 -3.44 -39.35 37.72
N ILE A 65 -3.45 -40.17 36.66
CA ILE A 65 -2.25 -40.44 35.84
C ILE A 65 -1.83 -39.17 35.09
N GLY A 66 -2.78 -38.42 34.53
CA GLY A 66 -2.52 -37.14 33.87
C GLY A 66 -1.92 -36.10 34.81
N GLU A 67 -2.48 -35.96 36.01
CA GLU A 67 -1.99 -35.09 37.09
C GLU A 67 -0.57 -35.45 37.48
N ARG A 68 -0.30 -36.75 37.69
CA ARG A 68 1.03 -37.26 38.04
C ARG A 68 2.06 -36.98 36.94
N HIS A 69 1.70 -37.17 35.67
CA HIS A 69 2.58 -36.84 34.54
C HIS A 69 2.84 -35.33 34.43
N LYS A 70 1.81 -34.51 34.66
CA LYS A 70 1.95 -33.04 34.69
C LYS A 70 2.90 -32.61 35.81
N LEU A 71 2.73 -33.14 37.02
CA LEU A 71 3.60 -32.88 38.16
C LEU A 71 5.04 -33.34 37.91
N TYR A 72 5.21 -34.52 37.32
CA TYR A 72 6.53 -35.01 36.91
C TYR A 72 7.18 -34.07 35.89
N TYR A 73 6.45 -33.65 34.86
CA TYR A 73 6.96 -32.72 33.85
C TYR A 73 7.34 -31.37 34.47
N LEU A 74 6.49 -30.81 35.33
CA LEU A 74 6.76 -29.53 36.00
C LEU A 74 8.02 -29.60 36.86
N LYS A 75 8.16 -30.65 37.69
CA LYS A 75 9.34 -30.87 38.54
C LYS A 75 10.62 -31.09 37.74
N ASN A 76 10.53 -31.63 36.52
CA ASN A 76 11.69 -31.98 35.70
C ASN A 76 11.84 -31.10 34.44
N ARG A 77 11.09 -29.99 34.33
CA ARG A 77 10.98 -29.20 33.10
C ARG A 77 12.35 -28.75 32.58
N GLU A 78 13.17 -28.19 33.46
CA GLU A 78 14.46 -27.66 33.08
C GLU A 78 15.47 -28.77 32.77
N ILE A 79 15.44 -29.88 33.52
CA ILE A 79 16.26 -31.07 33.25
C ILE A 79 15.91 -31.67 31.87
N ILE A 80 14.61 -31.79 31.56
CA ILE A 80 14.13 -32.31 30.27
C ILE A 80 14.54 -31.38 29.13
N LYS A 81 14.36 -30.06 29.29
CA LYS A 81 14.79 -29.08 28.29
C LYS A 81 16.29 -29.15 28.02
N GLN A 82 17.09 -29.25 29.08
CA GLN A 82 18.53 -29.31 28.99
C GLN A 82 18.98 -30.59 28.25
N ARG A 83 18.45 -31.75 28.63
CA ARG A 83 18.71 -33.02 27.93
C ARG A 83 18.32 -32.98 26.45
N VAL A 84 17.17 -32.38 26.12
CA VAL A 84 16.74 -32.22 24.72
C VAL A 84 17.67 -31.29 23.95
N LYS A 85 18.18 -30.23 24.59
CA LYS A 85 19.15 -29.31 24.00
C LYS A 85 20.47 -30.01 23.72
N GLU A 86 21.02 -30.74 24.70
CA GLU A 86 22.25 -31.54 24.58
C GLU A 86 22.12 -32.57 23.45
N TYR A 87 21.03 -33.35 23.45
CA TYR A 87 20.75 -34.31 22.38
C TYR A 87 20.71 -33.65 20.99
N ARG A 88 20.05 -32.49 20.85
CA ARG A 88 20.00 -31.76 19.56
C ARG A 88 21.37 -31.28 19.08
N ILE A 89 22.26 -30.93 20.01
CA ILE A 89 23.63 -30.50 19.69
C ILE A 89 24.46 -31.70 19.27
N GLU A 90 24.49 -32.74 20.10
CA GLU A 90 25.25 -33.97 19.85
C GLU A 90 24.78 -34.71 18.59
N ASN A 91 23.48 -34.65 18.29
CA ASN A 91 22.85 -35.36 17.18
C ASN A 91 22.40 -34.41 16.07
N LYS A 92 23.05 -33.25 15.91
CA LYS A 92 22.67 -32.21 14.96
C LYS A 92 22.44 -32.74 13.54
N GLU A 93 23.38 -33.51 13.01
CA GLU A 93 23.27 -34.05 11.65
C GLU A 93 22.17 -35.10 11.52
N TYR A 94 22.01 -35.98 12.52
CA TYR A 94 20.90 -36.94 12.58
C TYR A 94 19.54 -36.22 12.59
N VAL A 95 19.36 -35.21 13.45
CA VAL A 95 18.13 -34.42 13.53
C VAL A 95 17.83 -33.70 12.21
N LYS A 96 18.87 -33.15 11.56
CA LYS A 96 18.75 -32.50 10.25
C LYS A 96 18.31 -33.48 9.18
N GLN A 97 18.89 -34.68 9.14
CA GLN A 97 18.51 -35.73 8.21
C GLN A 97 17.06 -36.18 8.42
N GLN A 98 16.65 -36.39 9.68
CA GLN A 98 15.26 -36.74 10.02
C GLN A 98 14.27 -35.63 9.64
N HIS A 99 14.61 -34.36 9.88
CA HIS A 99 13.82 -33.21 9.43
C HIS A 99 13.67 -33.17 7.92
N LYS A 100 14.74 -33.46 7.17
CA LYS A 100 14.69 -33.51 5.70
C LYS A 100 13.74 -34.62 5.23
N LEU A 101 13.87 -35.84 5.75
CA LEU A 101 12.99 -36.96 5.44
C LEU A 101 11.53 -36.65 5.76
N TYR A 102 11.29 -36.05 6.93
CA TYR A 102 9.96 -35.60 7.33
C TYR A 102 9.39 -34.56 6.36
N TYR A 103 10.18 -33.54 6.00
CA TYR A 103 9.76 -32.50 5.08
C TYR A 103 9.45 -33.07 3.69
N GLU A 104 10.29 -33.96 3.15
CA GLU A 104 10.08 -34.60 1.86
C GLU A 104 8.78 -35.42 1.85
N LYS A 105 8.57 -36.25 2.88
CA LYS A 105 7.38 -37.08 3.03
C LYS A 105 6.09 -36.26 3.22
N ASN A 106 6.18 -35.05 3.76
CA ASN A 106 5.02 -34.20 4.09
C ASN A 106 4.96 -32.91 3.27
N LYS A 107 5.77 -32.77 2.22
CA LYS A 107 5.95 -31.52 1.47
C LYS A 107 4.63 -30.93 0.96
N THR A 108 3.78 -31.77 0.40
CA THR A 108 2.46 -31.37 -0.13
C THR A 108 1.54 -30.90 0.99
N LYS A 109 1.42 -31.67 2.07
CA LYS A 109 0.62 -31.32 3.26
C LYS A 109 1.10 -30.02 3.92
N LEU A 110 2.41 -29.83 4.06
CA LEU A 110 3.00 -28.61 4.64
C LEU A 110 2.74 -27.38 3.77
N LYS A 111 2.83 -27.52 2.44
CA LYS A 111 2.49 -26.42 1.52
C LYS A 111 1.02 -26.05 1.61
N GLU A 112 0.13 -27.04 1.59
CA GLU A 112 -1.31 -26.82 1.69
C GLU A 112 -1.68 -26.18 3.04
N TYR A 113 -1.13 -26.70 4.14
CA TYR A 113 -1.28 -26.12 5.47
C TYR A 113 -0.83 -24.65 5.51
N LYS A 114 0.38 -24.34 4.99
CA LYS A 114 0.89 -22.96 4.94
C LYS A 114 -0.02 -22.04 4.12
N LYS A 115 -0.53 -22.54 2.99
CA LYS A 115 -1.46 -21.80 2.14
C LYS A 115 -2.77 -21.52 2.88
N GLN A 116 -3.37 -22.53 3.50
CA GLN A 116 -4.60 -22.38 4.29
C GLN A 116 -4.39 -21.44 5.47
N HIS A 117 -3.29 -21.58 6.20
CA HIS A 117 -2.92 -20.69 7.29
C HIS A 117 -2.77 -19.24 6.80
N TYR A 118 -2.10 -19.01 5.67
CA TYR A 118 -1.99 -17.67 5.09
C TYR A 118 -3.36 -17.10 4.68
N ILE A 119 -4.23 -17.91 4.07
CA ILE A 119 -5.58 -17.49 3.66
C ILE A 119 -6.41 -17.11 4.90
N GLN A 120 -6.41 -17.96 5.93
CA GLN A 120 -7.14 -17.73 7.17
C GLN A 120 -6.64 -16.49 7.94
N ASN A 121 -5.34 -16.17 7.83
CA ASN A 121 -4.72 -15.04 8.53
C ASN A 121 -4.39 -13.85 7.63
N LYS A 122 -4.93 -13.82 6.40
CA LYS A 122 -4.59 -12.82 5.39
C LYS A 122 -4.86 -11.39 5.87
N GLU A 123 -5.99 -11.17 6.53
CA GLU A 123 -6.36 -9.86 7.06
C GLU A 123 -5.45 -9.44 8.21
N HIS A 124 -5.14 -10.37 9.12
CA HIS A 124 -4.20 -10.13 10.20
C HIS A 124 -2.82 -9.70 9.68
N TYR A 125 -2.29 -10.38 8.66
CA TYR A 125 -1.00 -10.00 8.05
C TYR A 125 -1.05 -8.65 7.33
N ARG A 126 -2.17 -8.32 6.68
CA ARG A 126 -2.36 -7.00 6.06
C ARG A 126 -2.38 -5.89 7.11
N GLU A 127 -3.10 -6.10 8.21
CA GLU A 127 -3.18 -5.13 9.30
C GLU A 127 -1.82 -4.94 9.97
N LEU A 128 -1.10 -6.03 10.26
CA LEU A 128 0.25 -5.96 10.80
C LEU A 128 1.22 -5.20 9.87
N SER A 129 1.16 -5.49 8.57
CA SER A 129 1.97 -4.80 7.56
C SER A 129 1.65 -3.30 7.48
N LYS A 130 0.37 -2.94 7.56
CA LYS A 130 -0.10 -1.55 7.59
C LYS A 130 0.42 -0.82 8.83
N GLN A 131 0.30 -1.43 10.01
CA GLN A 131 0.81 -0.86 11.26
C GLN A 131 2.32 -0.65 11.20
N GLN A 132 3.06 -1.65 10.70
CA GLN A 132 4.50 -1.56 10.57
C GLN A 132 4.93 -0.52 9.53
N TYR A 133 4.18 -0.35 8.44
CA TYR A 133 4.40 0.73 7.50
C TYR A 133 4.15 2.10 8.15
N GLU A 134 3.06 2.26 8.88
CA GLU A 134 2.70 3.56 9.48
C GLU A 134 3.71 3.98 10.55
N GLN A 135 4.15 3.04 11.40
CA GLN A 135 5.23 3.25 12.38
C GLN A 135 6.54 3.69 11.71
N ASN A 136 6.86 3.15 10.54
CA ASN A 136 8.12 3.43 9.83
C ASN A 136 7.98 4.44 8.69
N LYS A 137 6.80 5.03 8.50
CA LYS A 137 6.46 5.84 7.33
C LYS A 137 7.40 7.01 7.12
N LEU A 138 7.73 7.72 8.20
CA LEU A 138 8.64 8.85 8.17
C LEU A 138 10.07 8.41 7.83
N GLN A 139 10.53 7.31 8.43
CA GLN A 139 11.86 6.75 8.15
C GLN A 139 11.96 6.27 6.69
N ILE A 140 10.95 5.57 6.18
CA ILE A 140 10.89 5.13 4.79
C ILE A 140 10.90 6.33 3.84
N LYS A 141 10.13 7.38 4.12
CA LYS A 141 10.13 8.61 3.32
C LYS A 141 11.49 9.30 3.34
N ALA A 142 12.11 9.43 4.51
CA ALA A 142 13.42 10.05 4.67
C ALA A 142 14.49 9.25 3.92
N TYR A 143 14.51 7.93 4.07
CA TYR A 143 15.41 7.03 3.35
C TYR A 143 15.24 7.16 1.83
N LYS A 144 13.99 7.10 1.33
CA LYS A 144 13.72 7.24 -0.11
C LYS A 144 14.17 8.60 -0.65
N LYS A 145 13.92 9.68 0.10
CA LYS A 145 14.37 11.02 -0.27
C LYS A 145 15.90 11.10 -0.35
N LYS A 146 16.60 10.61 0.68
CA LYS A 146 18.06 10.56 0.72
C LYS A 146 18.63 9.73 -0.43
N HIS A 147 18.12 8.52 -0.61
CA HIS A 147 18.54 7.62 -1.69
C HIS A 147 18.32 8.26 -3.08
N TYR A 148 17.20 8.95 -3.30
CA TYR A 148 16.95 9.68 -4.54
C TYR A 148 17.92 10.85 -4.73
N GLN A 149 18.20 11.62 -3.67
CA GLN A 149 19.14 12.74 -3.74
C GLN A 149 20.56 12.28 -4.08
N GLU A 150 21.04 11.23 -3.40
CA GLU A 150 22.37 10.64 -3.64
C GLU A 150 22.50 10.03 -5.04
N ASN A 151 21.41 9.52 -5.61
CA ASN A 151 21.40 8.90 -6.93
C ASN A 151 20.79 9.80 -8.02
N LYS A 152 20.53 11.09 -7.75
CA LYS A 152 19.82 12.00 -8.66
C LYS A 152 20.48 12.07 -10.03
N GLN A 153 21.80 12.29 -10.06
CA GLN A 153 22.58 12.38 -11.30
C GLN A 153 22.53 11.07 -12.09
N ARG A 154 22.69 9.93 -11.40
CA ARG A 154 22.60 8.61 -12.01
C ARG A 154 21.23 8.37 -12.67
N TYR A 155 20.14 8.73 -12.00
CA TYR A 155 18.80 8.57 -12.58
C TYR A 155 18.56 9.50 -13.78
N GLN A 156 19.05 10.73 -13.73
CA GLN A 156 18.99 11.65 -14.86
C GLN A 156 19.76 11.10 -16.06
N GLU A 157 20.95 10.55 -15.82
CA GLU A 157 21.79 9.97 -16.88
C GLU A 157 21.14 8.73 -17.50
N LEU A 158 20.62 7.82 -16.68
CA LEU A 158 19.85 6.67 -17.17
C LEU A 158 18.63 7.12 -17.98
N GLY A 159 17.95 8.20 -17.56
CA GLY A 159 16.85 8.79 -18.32
C GLY A 159 17.28 9.34 -19.68
N ARG A 160 18.43 10.03 -19.74
CA ARG A 160 19.00 10.53 -21.01
C ARG A 160 19.35 9.39 -21.95
N ILE A 161 20.09 8.39 -21.45
CA ILE A 161 20.46 7.19 -22.22
C ILE A 161 19.21 6.50 -22.76
N TRP A 162 18.19 6.33 -21.92
CA TRP A 162 16.92 5.72 -22.34
C TRP A 162 16.25 6.52 -23.45
N CYS A 163 16.17 7.85 -23.33
CA CYS A 163 15.58 8.72 -24.37
C CYS A 163 16.34 8.64 -25.69
N ILE A 164 17.68 8.59 -25.66
CA ILE A 164 18.52 8.46 -26.85
C ILE A 164 18.28 7.11 -27.53
N GLN A 165 18.30 6.03 -26.75
CA GLN A 165 18.11 4.66 -27.26
C GLN A 165 16.67 4.39 -27.72
N ASN A 166 15.69 5.10 -27.15
CA ASN A 166 14.25 4.86 -27.38
C ASN A 166 13.56 6.12 -27.93
N LYS A 167 14.21 6.84 -28.86
CA LYS A 167 13.76 8.15 -29.38
C LYS A 167 12.31 8.15 -29.86
N GLU A 168 11.89 7.12 -30.59
CA GLU A 168 10.52 7.02 -31.11
C GLU A 168 9.49 6.80 -29.99
N LEU A 169 9.77 5.88 -29.05
CA LEU A 169 8.91 5.65 -27.89
C LEU A 169 8.82 6.89 -26.99
N ALA A 170 9.93 7.59 -26.78
CA ALA A 170 9.95 8.83 -26.02
C ALA A 170 9.04 9.90 -26.67
N ARG A 171 9.09 10.04 -28.00
CA ARG A 171 8.19 10.92 -28.76
C ARG A 171 6.73 10.49 -28.62
N GLU A 172 6.45 9.19 -28.71
CA GLU A 172 5.10 8.66 -28.54
C GLU A 172 4.55 8.96 -27.13
N TYR A 173 5.33 8.73 -26.08
CA TYR A 173 4.95 9.07 -24.71
C TYR A 173 4.71 10.57 -24.54
N LYS A 174 5.59 11.43 -25.09
CA LYS A 174 5.41 12.89 -25.08
C LYS A 174 4.11 13.29 -25.76
N ASN A 175 3.77 12.68 -26.91
CA ASN A 175 2.52 12.94 -27.62
C ASN A 175 1.29 12.45 -26.84
N LYS A 176 1.34 11.26 -26.23
CA LYS A 176 0.28 10.75 -25.36
C LYS A 176 0.07 11.65 -24.14
N TRP A 177 1.15 12.13 -23.53
CA TRP A 177 1.09 13.05 -22.40
C TRP A 177 0.46 14.39 -22.80
N LYS A 178 0.87 14.99 -23.93
CA LYS A 178 0.28 16.24 -24.44
C LYS A 178 -1.22 16.11 -24.69
N LYS A 179 -1.66 15.01 -25.31
CA LYS A 179 -3.09 14.73 -25.56
C LYS A 179 -3.90 14.58 -24.27
N ARG A 180 -3.30 13.99 -23.23
CA ARG A 180 -3.96 13.78 -21.91
C ARG A 180 -3.93 15.02 -21.01
N ASN A 181 -3.02 15.97 -21.26
CA ASN A 181 -2.80 17.13 -20.39
C ASN A 181 -2.89 18.46 -21.18
N PRO A 182 -3.99 18.74 -21.89
CA PRO A 182 -4.11 19.92 -22.75
C PRO A 182 -4.01 21.24 -21.97
N GLU A 183 -4.59 21.31 -20.76
CA GLU A 183 -4.51 22.49 -19.89
C GLU A 183 -3.07 22.84 -19.52
N THR A 184 -2.30 21.83 -19.09
CA THR A 184 -0.87 21.99 -18.76
C THR A 184 -0.07 22.46 -19.97
N VAL A 185 -0.34 21.91 -21.14
CA VAL A 185 0.32 22.33 -22.38
C VAL A 185 -0.01 23.79 -22.71
N ARG A 186 -1.27 24.23 -22.54
CA ARG A 186 -1.67 25.63 -22.75
C ARG A 186 -0.96 26.57 -21.76
N LEU A 187 -0.93 26.22 -20.49
CA LEU A 187 -0.23 27.02 -19.47
C LEU A 187 1.27 27.12 -19.75
N HIS A 188 1.93 26.02 -20.14
CA HIS A 188 3.34 26.04 -20.52
C HIS A 188 3.62 27.00 -21.68
N LYS A 189 2.71 27.08 -22.66
CA LYS A 189 2.83 28.04 -23.77
C LYS A 189 2.71 29.48 -23.29
N LEU A 190 1.74 29.79 -22.42
CA LEU A 190 1.58 31.13 -21.83
C LEU A 190 2.83 31.55 -21.05
N ARG A 191 3.30 30.68 -20.15
CA ARG A 191 4.51 30.91 -19.36
C ARG A 191 5.75 31.11 -20.24
N ARG A 192 5.91 30.31 -21.29
CA ARG A 192 6.99 30.49 -22.26
C ARG A 192 6.94 31.89 -22.90
N ARG A 193 5.76 32.34 -23.33
CA ARG A 193 5.58 33.69 -23.87
C ARG A 193 5.97 34.76 -22.85
N ALA A 194 5.61 34.64 -21.57
CA ALA A 194 6.07 35.61 -20.58
C ALA A 194 7.59 35.64 -20.43
N ARG A 195 8.26 34.47 -20.46
CA ARG A 195 9.73 34.39 -20.41
C ARG A 195 10.42 35.02 -21.61
N GLU A 196 9.84 34.93 -22.81
CA GLU A 196 10.34 35.62 -24.03
C GLU A 196 10.35 37.14 -23.86
N TYR A 197 9.54 37.68 -22.96
CA TYR A 197 9.48 39.09 -22.61
C TYR A 197 10.23 39.40 -21.30
N THR A 198 10.96 38.42 -20.74
CA THR A 198 11.65 38.52 -19.44
C THR A 198 10.70 38.87 -18.29
N LEU A 199 9.43 38.46 -18.40
CA LEU A 199 8.38 38.68 -17.41
C LEU A 199 8.15 37.43 -16.54
N LEU A 200 7.61 37.66 -15.34
CA LEU A 200 7.27 36.59 -14.40
C LEU A 200 6.26 35.59 -14.98
N ASP A 201 6.42 34.31 -14.67
CA ASP A 201 5.62 33.22 -15.24
C ASP A 201 5.13 32.21 -14.18
N THR A 202 4.78 32.71 -13.00
CA THR A 202 4.50 31.90 -11.79
C THR A 202 3.11 31.25 -11.77
N LEU A 203 2.14 31.68 -12.59
CA LEU A 203 0.75 31.19 -12.56
C LEU A 203 0.66 29.66 -12.64
N THR A 204 0.09 29.01 -11.66
CA THR A 204 -0.04 27.55 -11.55
C THR A 204 -1.35 27.01 -12.13
N ILE A 205 -1.43 25.70 -12.39
CA ILE A 205 -2.68 25.04 -12.79
C ILE A 205 -3.76 25.16 -11.72
N LYS A 206 -3.37 25.22 -10.45
CA LYS A 206 -4.31 25.37 -9.34
C LYS A 206 -4.95 26.76 -9.38
N GLU A 207 -4.14 27.80 -9.46
CA GLU A 207 -4.61 29.19 -9.60
C GLU A 207 -5.44 29.37 -10.88
N GLN A 208 -5.03 28.76 -12.00
CA GLN A 208 -5.80 28.77 -13.23
C GLN A 208 -7.22 28.21 -13.03
N LYS A 209 -7.37 27.14 -12.25
CA LYS A 209 -8.69 26.58 -11.91
C LYS A 209 -9.46 27.49 -10.96
N GLU A 210 -8.79 28.06 -9.95
CA GLU A 210 -9.42 29.01 -9.02
C GLU A 210 -9.98 30.24 -9.75
N ILE A 211 -9.27 30.76 -10.76
CA ILE A 211 -9.75 31.84 -11.63
C ILE A 211 -11.02 31.39 -12.39
N LEU A 212 -11.00 30.22 -13.04
CA LEU A 212 -12.18 29.70 -13.77
C LEU A 212 -13.37 29.46 -12.84
N ASP A 213 -13.14 28.93 -11.65
CA ASP A 213 -14.19 28.68 -10.67
C ASP A 213 -14.81 29.99 -10.15
N HIS A 214 -14.00 31.06 -10.02
CA HIS A 214 -14.48 32.37 -9.60
C HIS A 214 -15.42 33.03 -10.62
N PHE A 215 -15.09 32.93 -11.91
CA PHE A 215 -15.87 33.55 -12.99
C PHE A 215 -16.90 32.62 -13.62
N MET A 216 -16.77 31.30 -13.43
CA MET A 216 -17.58 30.24 -14.04
C MET A 216 -17.65 30.31 -15.58
N GLY A 217 -16.60 30.82 -16.24
CA GLY A 217 -16.55 31.04 -17.68
C GLY A 217 -15.76 32.29 -18.04
N CYS A 218 -16.20 32.98 -19.09
CA CYS A 218 -15.67 34.29 -19.47
C CYS A 218 -15.99 35.32 -18.39
N ALA A 219 -15.00 36.10 -17.97
CA ALA A 219 -15.19 37.16 -16.97
C ALA A 219 -16.12 38.28 -17.46
N LEU A 220 -16.19 38.52 -18.77
CA LEU A 220 -16.91 39.65 -19.36
C LEU A 220 -18.21 39.26 -20.10
N THR A 221 -18.47 37.97 -20.30
CA THR A 221 -19.68 37.49 -21.02
C THR A 221 -20.30 36.29 -20.31
N GLU A 222 -21.46 35.80 -20.75
CA GLU A 222 -22.08 34.58 -20.19
C GLU A 222 -21.51 33.28 -20.79
N LYS A 223 -20.55 33.38 -21.71
CA LYS A 223 -19.97 32.22 -22.40
C LYS A 223 -19.14 31.38 -21.42
N ARG A 224 -19.33 30.06 -21.48
CA ARG A 224 -18.61 29.07 -20.65
C ARG A 224 -17.69 28.16 -21.44
N GLU A 225 -17.71 28.30 -22.77
CA GLU A 225 -16.95 27.50 -23.71
C GLU A 225 -15.91 28.38 -24.42
N ASP A 226 -14.89 27.73 -24.99
CA ASP A 226 -13.77 28.38 -25.69
C ASP A 226 -13.13 29.53 -24.88
N ILE A 227 -12.88 29.24 -23.60
CA ILE A 227 -12.25 30.17 -22.67
C ILE A 227 -10.73 30.14 -22.82
N HIS A 228 -10.19 31.31 -23.10
CA HIS A 228 -8.78 31.59 -23.25
C HIS A 228 -8.33 32.37 -22.02
N PHE A 229 -7.09 32.13 -21.61
CA PHE A 229 -6.46 32.91 -20.56
C PHE A 229 -5.68 34.03 -21.21
N ASP A 230 -6.13 35.26 -20.99
CA ASP A 230 -5.56 36.47 -21.55
C ASP A 230 -4.75 37.23 -20.49
N HIS A 231 -3.74 37.96 -20.95
CA HIS A 231 -2.96 38.88 -20.14
C HIS A 231 -3.70 40.23 -20.10
N PHE A 232 -4.19 40.63 -18.93
CA PHE A 232 -4.95 41.88 -18.78
C PHE A 232 -4.12 43.06 -19.26
N ILE A 233 -2.91 43.22 -18.72
CA ILE A 233 -1.84 44.02 -19.30
C ILE A 233 -1.07 43.13 -20.29
N PRO A 234 -1.11 43.41 -21.60
CA PRO A 234 -0.46 42.59 -22.61
C PRO A 234 1.06 42.50 -22.40
N LEU A 235 1.65 41.32 -22.63
CA LEU A 235 3.10 41.10 -22.48
C LEU A 235 3.95 42.10 -23.29
N SER A 236 3.46 42.57 -24.44
CA SER A 236 4.14 43.54 -25.30
C SER A 236 4.30 44.93 -24.67
N VAL A 237 3.55 45.25 -23.62
CA VAL A 237 3.72 46.47 -22.84
C VAL A 237 4.91 46.34 -21.89
N GLY A 238 5.37 45.12 -21.63
CA GLY A 238 6.51 44.85 -20.75
C GLY A 238 6.18 44.93 -19.27
N HIS A 239 4.90 45.04 -18.92
CA HIS A 239 4.39 45.02 -17.55
C HIS A 239 3.37 43.89 -17.38
N GLY A 240 3.42 43.21 -16.23
CA GLY A 240 2.51 42.09 -15.93
C GLY A 240 2.84 40.82 -16.71
N GLY A 241 3.35 39.81 -16.02
CA GLY A 241 3.70 38.51 -16.64
C GLY A 241 2.53 37.52 -16.73
N THR A 242 2.84 36.23 -16.92
CA THR A 242 1.87 35.13 -16.76
C THR A 242 1.76 34.78 -15.27
N ILE A 243 1.11 35.66 -14.52
CA ILE A 243 0.95 35.62 -13.06
C ILE A 243 -0.52 35.74 -12.66
N LEU A 244 -0.88 35.37 -11.44
CA LEU A 244 -2.28 35.38 -10.98
C LEU A 244 -2.91 36.78 -11.14
N GLU A 245 -2.14 37.80 -10.83
CA GLU A 245 -2.52 39.22 -10.80
C GLU A 245 -2.79 39.83 -12.18
N ASN A 246 -2.43 39.13 -13.26
CA ASN A 246 -2.53 39.64 -14.64
C ASN A 246 -3.30 38.71 -15.59
N MET A 247 -3.81 37.57 -15.12
CA MET A 247 -4.40 36.54 -15.98
C MET A 247 -5.91 36.48 -15.83
N VAL A 248 -6.63 36.62 -16.94
CA VAL A 248 -8.10 36.70 -16.96
C VAL A 248 -8.72 35.67 -17.90
N PRO A 249 -9.85 35.04 -17.53
CA PRO A 249 -10.54 34.09 -18.40
C PRO A 249 -11.46 34.85 -19.35
N LEU A 250 -11.19 34.85 -20.65
CA LEU A 250 -12.00 35.51 -21.68
C LEU A 250 -12.39 34.51 -22.76
N CYS A 251 -13.62 34.56 -23.27
CA CYS A 251 -13.96 33.81 -24.48
C CYS A 251 -13.16 34.35 -25.68
N ALA A 252 -12.84 33.48 -26.66
CA ALA A 252 -11.97 33.81 -27.79
C ALA A 252 -12.31 35.13 -28.50
N GLU A 253 -13.59 35.40 -28.76
CA GLU A 253 -14.05 36.62 -29.42
C GLU A 253 -13.66 37.90 -28.67
N VAL A 254 -13.85 37.91 -27.35
CA VAL A 254 -13.54 39.06 -26.49
C VAL A 254 -12.04 39.22 -26.37
N ASN A 255 -11.31 38.12 -26.16
CA ASN A 255 -9.85 38.10 -26.14
C ASN A 255 -9.27 38.68 -27.44
N MET A 256 -9.75 38.22 -28.60
CA MET A 256 -9.30 38.71 -29.91
C MET A 256 -9.66 40.18 -30.15
N SER A 257 -10.83 40.64 -29.68
CA SER A 257 -11.23 42.04 -29.78
C SER A 257 -10.34 42.97 -28.95
N LYS A 258 -10.00 42.56 -27.72
CA LYS A 258 -9.07 43.29 -26.85
C LYS A 258 -7.67 43.34 -27.45
N GLY A 259 -7.10 42.17 -27.76
CA GLY A 259 -5.74 42.06 -28.25
C GLY A 259 -4.72 42.74 -27.31
N ASN A 260 -3.87 43.59 -27.88
CA ASN A 260 -2.83 44.34 -27.16
C ASN A 260 -3.25 45.77 -26.75
N LYS A 261 -4.54 46.12 -26.85
CA LYS A 261 -5.04 47.45 -26.48
C LYS A 261 -5.04 47.62 -24.96
N ASN A 262 -4.99 48.87 -24.50
CA ASN A 262 -5.26 49.20 -23.10
C ASN A 262 -6.68 48.75 -22.73
N PRO A 263 -6.87 47.85 -21.74
CA PRO A 263 -8.18 47.34 -21.37
C PRO A 263 -9.22 48.42 -21.04
N PHE A 264 -8.80 49.50 -20.36
CA PHE A 264 -9.67 50.60 -19.95
C PHE A 264 -10.07 51.51 -21.12
N GLU A 265 -9.25 51.62 -22.16
CA GLU A 265 -9.64 52.29 -23.41
C GLU A 265 -10.47 51.37 -24.30
N TRP A 266 -10.10 50.09 -24.37
CA TRP A 266 -10.80 49.11 -25.20
C TRP A 266 -12.25 48.91 -24.73
N ILE A 267 -12.50 48.83 -23.42
CA ILE A 267 -13.86 48.63 -22.90
C ILE A 267 -14.80 49.79 -23.26
N LYS A 268 -14.31 51.03 -23.36
CA LYS A 268 -15.11 52.20 -23.79
C LYS A 268 -15.65 52.06 -25.22
N THR A 269 -15.03 51.19 -26.02
CA THR A 269 -15.47 50.88 -27.39
C THR A 269 -16.50 49.74 -27.46
N ARG A 270 -16.88 49.15 -26.32
CA ARG A 270 -17.76 47.98 -26.23
C ARG A 270 -19.04 48.35 -25.47
N ASP A 271 -20.15 48.46 -26.19
CA ASP A 271 -21.49 48.65 -25.63
C ASP A 271 -22.20 47.33 -25.27
N ASP A 272 -21.68 46.21 -25.77
CA ASP A 272 -22.22 44.86 -25.58
C ASP A 272 -21.76 44.18 -24.29
N ILE A 273 -20.82 44.76 -23.55
CA ILE A 273 -20.31 44.23 -22.28
C ILE A 273 -20.98 44.95 -21.11
N ALA A 274 -21.65 44.19 -20.24
CA ALA A 274 -22.30 44.73 -19.06
C ALA A 274 -21.30 45.34 -18.07
N LEU A 275 -21.58 46.56 -17.61
CA LEU A 275 -20.71 47.32 -16.70
C LEU A 275 -20.44 46.55 -15.40
N GLU A 276 -21.44 45.83 -14.87
CA GLU A 276 -21.30 45.05 -13.64
C GLU A 276 -20.26 43.92 -13.78
N LYS A 277 -20.11 43.36 -14.99
CA LYS A 277 -19.09 42.33 -15.26
C LYS A 277 -17.70 42.92 -15.36
N TRP A 278 -17.59 44.08 -16.01
CA TRP A 278 -16.35 44.84 -16.07
C TRP A 278 -15.89 45.23 -14.65
N ASP A 279 -16.76 45.84 -13.86
CA ASP A 279 -16.48 46.25 -12.49
C ASP A 279 -16.09 45.06 -11.61
N LYS A 280 -16.76 43.91 -11.77
CA LYS A 280 -16.39 42.67 -11.06
C LYS A 280 -14.97 42.22 -11.42
N LEU A 281 -14.61 42.23 -12.72
CA LEU A 281 -13.28 41.84 -13.18
C LEU A 281 -12.20 42.80 -12.65
N VAL A 282 -12.41 44.11 -12.81
CA VAL A 282 -11.45 45.13 -12.36
C VAL A 282 -11.26 45.06 -10.84
N ARG A 283 -12.35 44.92 -10.07
CA ARG A 283 -12.28 44.74 -8.62
C ARG A 283 -11.48 43.51 -8.21
N TYR A 284 -11.65 42.40 -8.92
CA TYR A 284 -10.91 41.17 -8.67
C TYR A 284 -9.40 41.38 -8.88
N LEU A 285 -9.00 41.99 -10.00
CA LEU A 285 -7.59 42.26 -10.30
C LEU A 285 -6.98 43.29 -9.35
N ALA A 286 -7.71 44.37 -9.04
CA ALA A 286 -7.27 45.38 -8.08
C ALA A 286 -7.01 44.75 -6.70
N MET A 287 -7.92 43.88 -6.22
CA MET A 287 -7.74 43.12 -4.98
C MET A 287 -6.48 42.24 -5.00
N LEU A 288 -6.23 41.51 -6.10
CA LEU A 288 -5.03 40.67 -6.23
C LEU A 288 -3.74 41.50 -6.22
N ASN A 289 -3.78 42.71 -6.77
CA ASN A 289 -2.65 43.63 -6.78
C ASN A 289 -2.54 44.48 -5.49
N ASN A 290 -3.41 44.27 -4.49
CA ASN A 290 -3.51 45.06 -3.27
C ASN A 290 -3.72 46.57 -3.52
N MET A 291 -4.54 46.89 -4.52
CA MET A 291 -4.88 48.25 -4.93
C MET A 291 -6.40 48.47 -4.83
N THR A 292 -6.80 49.74 -4.71
CA THR A 292 -8.16 50.15 -5.05
C THR A 292 -8.39 50.08 -6.57
N MET A 293 -9.65 50.13 -7.02
CA MET A 293 -9.93 50.08 -8.47
C MET A 293 -9.34 51.29 -9.22
N GLU A 294 -9.39 52.48 -8.62
CA GLU A 294 -8.84 53.71 -9.19
C GLU A 294 -7.31 53.68 -9.27
N GLU A 295 -6.65 53.19 -8.22
CA GLU A 295 -5.19 52.97 -8.24
C GLU A 295 -4.78 51.94 -9.29
N PHE A 296 -5.55 50.85 -9.42
CA PHE A 296 -5.27 49.82 -10.40
C PHE A 296 -5.47 50.32 -11.83
N GLU A 297 -6.53 51.08 -12.10
CA GLU A 297 -6.74 51.74 -13.39
C GLU A 297 -5.58 52.70 -13.73
N THR A 298 -5.21 53.56 -12.78
CA THR A 298 -4.08 54.49 -12.93
C THR A 298 -2.77 53.74 -13.21
N TYR A 299 -2.51 52.65 -12.50
CA TYR A 299 -1.35 51.80 -12.73
C TYR A 299 -1.33 51.20 -14.14
N VAL A 300 -2.48 50.73 -14.64
CA VAL A 300 -2.58 50.18 -15.99
C VAL A 300 -2.32 51.26 -17.04
N TYR A 301 -2.87 52.47 -16.89
CA TYR A 301 -2.52 53.59 -17.78
C TYR A 301 -1.01 53.89 -17.76
N TRP A 302 -0.42 53.97 -16.57
CA TRP A 302 1.01 54.20 -16.41
C TRP A 302 1.86 53.13 -17.13
N CYS A 303 1.48 51.84 -17.05
CA CYS A 303 2.18 50.78 -17.77
C CYS A 303 2.19 51.00 -19.28
N PHE A 304 1.08 51.45 -19.87
CA PHE A 304 0.99 51.72 -21.31
C PHE A 304 1.74 52.99 -21.73
N GLU A 305 1.83 53.99 -20.85
CA GLU A 305 2.62 55.21 -21.08
C GLU A 305 4.13 54.97 -20.91
N ASN A 306 4.51 53.96 -20.13
CA ASN A 306 5.90 53.65 -19.77
C ASN A 306 6.25 52.19 -20.12
N PRO A 307 6.17 51.76 -21.40
CA PRO A 307 6.47 50.38 -21.77
C PRO A 307 7.93 50.05 -21.46
N ASN A 308 8.19 48.85 -20.91
CA ASN A 308 9.57 48.41 -20.67
C ASN A 308 10.25 48.08 -22.01
N GLU A 309 11.51 48.50 -22.17
CA GLU A 309 12.36 48.04 -23.27
C GLU A 309 12.62 46.54 -23.11
N ILE A 310 11.97 45.75 -23.97
CA ILE A 310 12.13 44.28 -23.98
C ILE A 310 13.14 43.95 -25.07
N GLU A 311 14.37 43.60 -24.67
CA GLU A 311 15.30 42.90 -25.56
C GLU A 311 14.80 41.47 -25.75
N ILE A 312 14.07 41.23 -26.84
CA ILE A 312 13.65 39.88 -27.22
C ILE A 312 14.92 39.17 -27.72
N GLU A 313 15.56 38.36 -26.87
CA GLU A 313 16.55 37.40 -27.33
C GLU A 313 15.86 36.44 -28.31
N GLU A 314 16.17 36.54 -29.61
CA GLU A 314 15.74 35.56 -30.61
C GLU A 314 16.37 34.20 -30.27
N SER A 315 15.70 33.41 -29.43
CA SER A 315 16.15 32.07 -29.11
C SER A 315 15.96 31.17 -30.33
N GLU A 316 17.07 30.74 -30.94
CA GLU A 316 17.11 29.71 -31.98
C GLU A 316 16.28 28.48 -31.56
N GLU A 317 15.57 27.91 -32.54
CA GLU A 317 14.67 26.78 -32.36
C GLU A 317 15.35 25.58 -31.68
N ASP A 318 15.10 25.39 -30.37
CA ASP A 318 15.47 24.18 -29.65
C ASP A 318 14.67 22.96 -30.16
N THR A 319 15.20 22.37 -31.23
CA THR A 319 14.84 21.07 -31.77
C THR A 319 15.57 19.97 -31.00
N VAL A 320 15.05 19.56 -29.84
CA VAL A 320 15.36 18.23 -29.25
C VAL A 320 14.12 17.54 -28.65
#